data_AF-A0A7S0Z0S6-F1
#
_entry.id   AF-A0A7S0Z0S6-F1
#
_cell.length_a   1.000
_cell.length_b   1.000
_cell.length_c   1.000
_cell.angle_alpha   90.00
_cell.angle_beta   90.00
_cell.angle_gamma   90.00
#
_symmetry.space_group_name_H-M   'P 1'
#
loop_
_entity.id
_entity.type
_entity.pdbx_description
1 polymer ?
#
loop_
_entity_poly.entity_id
_entity_poly.type
_entity_poly.pdbx_seq_one_letter_code
_entity_poly.pdbx_strand_id
1 'polypeptide(L)'
;KSPSATAGGSLQMSAFLRSYKGLGDFHLDIFRGIAGLILANQAANTTNSINALYPGCHRHISASVVFPSVTYVDADPRVVPVYSDAKALEWVAEHKAYEGEARVGVIAGSYEGPLGLRDASFDLLITA
;
A
#
# COMPACT_ATOMS: atom_id res chain seq x y z
N LYS A 1 34.14 -21.60 30.17
CA LYS A 1 33.24 -20.43 30.02
C LYS A 1 33.17 -20.10 28.54
N SER A 2 32.10 -20.50 27.88
CA SER A 2 31.82 -20.19 26.48
C SER A 2 30.95 -18.93 26.43
N PRO A 3 31.19 -17.93 25.56
CA PRO A 3 30.20 -16.91 25.26
C PRO A 3 29.20 -17.52 24.27
N SER A 4 27.97 -17.81 24.71
CA SER A 4 26.80 -16.91 24.70
C SER A 4 26.33 -16.58 23.28
N ALA A 5 25.19 -17.17 22.93
CA ALA A 5 24.47 -17.01 21.69
C ALA A 5 24.26 -15.53 21.32
N THR A 6 24.48 -15.24 20.04
CA THR A 6 24.10 -14.00 19.37
C THR A 6 22.58 -13.85 19.41
N ALA A 7 22.10 -12.94 20.25
CA ALA A 7 20.76 -12.35 20.13
C ALA A 7 20.73 -11.50 18.85
N GLY A 8 20.39 -12.12 17.74
CA GLY A 8 20.20 -11.47 16.45
C GLY A 8 18.86 -10.77 16.39
N GLY A 9 18.90 -9.43 16.32
CA GLY A 9 17.89 -8.61 15.66
C GLY A 9 16.61 -8.33 16.45
N SER A 10 16.66 -7.42 17.42
CA SER A 10 15.45 -6.72 17.83
C SER A 10 15.65 -5.20 17.77
N LEU A 11 14.62 -4.54 17.22
CA LEU A 11 14.30 -3.11 17.31
C LEU A 11 15.06 -2.13 16.41
N GLN A 12 14.64 -2.03 15.15
CA GLN A 12 14.44 -0.74 14.47
C GLN A 12 13.19 -0.86 13.58
N MET A 13 12.01 -0.79 14.22
CA MET A 13 10.77 -0.50 13.49
C MET A 13 10.87 0.98 13.04
N SER A 14 10.81 1.26 11.74
CA SER A 14 10.98 2.63 11.21
C SER A 14 10.05 3.61 11.94
N ALA A 15 10.44 4.88 12.04
CA ALA A 15 9.68 5.88 12.80
C ALA A 15 8.21 6.01 12.37
N PHE A 16 7.95 5.68 11.11
CA PHE A 16 6.62 5.61 10.51
C PHE A 16 5.73 4.55 11.19
N LEU A 17 6.18 3.28 11.20
CA LEU A 17 5.39 2.15 11.72
C LEU A 17 5.04 2.32 13.21
N ARG A 18 5.81 3.10 13.98
CA ARG A 18 5.50 3.39 15.38
C ARG A 18 4.23 4.23 15.57
N SER A 19 3.85 5.02 14.58
CA SER A 19 2.67 5.90 14.61
C SER A 19 1.55 5.41 13.68
N TYR A 20 1.82 4.38 12.89
CA TYR A 20 0.90 3.86 11.91
C TYR A 20 -0.13 2.94 12.55
N LYS A 21 -1.41 3.09 12.17
CA LYS A 21 -2.52 2.29 12.73
C LYS A 21 -2.41 0.79 12.38
N GLY A 22 -1.62 0.44 11.36
CA GLY A 22 -1.37 -0.95 10.98
C GLY A 22 -2.67 -1.67 10.61
N LEU A 23 -2.84 -2.89 11.13
CA LEU A 23 -4.06 -3.68 10.93
C LEU A 23 -5.30 -3.15 11.66
N GLY A 24 -5.12 -2.19 12.58
CA GLY A 24 -6.23 -1.49 13.26
C GLY A 24 -6.80 -0.32 12.46
N ASP A 25 -6.38 -0.16 11.21
CA ASP A 25 -6.90 0.83 10.29
C ASP A 25 -8.29 0.43 9.77
N PHE A 26 -9.33 1.21 10.12
CA PHE A 26 -10.71 0.91 9.73
C PHE A 26 -10.92 0.91 8.21
N HIS A 27 -10.05 1.58 7.43
CA HIS A 27 -10.16 1.57 5.97
C HIS A 27 -9.88 0.19 5.39
N LEU A 28 -9.15 -0.70 6.07
CA LEU A 28 -8.90 -2.06 5.60
C LEU A 28 -10.18 -2.85 5.37
N ASP A 29 -11.18 -2.69 6.24
CA ASP A 29 -12.46 -3.39 6.08
C ASP A 29 -13.26 -2.85 4.90
N ILE A 30 -13.21 -1.53 4.67
CA ILE A 30 -13.79 -0.88 3.50
C ILE A 30 -13.10 -1.39 2.23
N PHE A 31 -11.76 -1.38 2.20
CA PHE A 31 -10.99 -1.85 1.05
C PHE A 31 -11.27 -3.32 0.74
N ARG A 32 -11.33 -4.18 1.75
CA ARG A 32 -11.69 -5.60 1.59
C ARG A 32 -13.10 -5.77 1.02
N GLY A 33 -14.06 -4.98 1.48
CA GLY A 33 -15.42 -4.97 0.95
C GLY A 33 -15.46 -4.57 -0.53
N ILE A 34 -14.73 -3.52 -0.90
CA ILE A 34 -14.60 -3.06 -2.29
C ILE A 34 -13.91 -4.13 -3.16
N ALA A 35 -12.81 -4.71 -2.70
CA ALA A 35 -12.11 -5.77 -3.43
C ALA A 35 -13.01 -6.99 -3.64
N GLY A 36 -13.76 -7.40 -2.60
CA GLY A 36 -14.74 -8.48 -2.70
C GLY A 36 -15.83 -8.19 -3.73
N LEU A 37 -16.35 -6.96 -3.77
CA LEU A 37 -17.34 -6.55 -4.77
C LEU A 37 -16.76 -6.57 -6.19
N ILE A 38 -15.55 -6.03 -6.39
CA ILE A 38 -14.89 -6.03 -7.70
C ILE A 38 -14.68 -7.48 -8.17
N LEU A 39 -14.14 -8.35 -7.32
CA LEU A 39 -13.89 -9.75 -7.64
C LEU A 39 -15.17 -10.52 -7.97
N ALA A 40 -16.25 -10.27 -7.22
CA ALA A 40 -17.54 -10.90 -7.48
C ALA A 40 -18.16 -10.50 -8.83
N ASN A 41 -17.76 -9.36 -9.39
CA ASN A 41 -18.22 -8.85 -10.68
C ASN A 41 -17.23 -9.15 -11.82
N GLN A 42 -16.08 -9.76 -11.54
CA GLN A 42 -15.13 -10.18 -12.57
C GLN A 42 -15.51 -11.56 -13.13
N ALA A 43 -15.20 -11.78 -14.41
CA ALA A 43 -15.36 -13.10 -15.02
C ALA A 43 -14.41 -14.11 -14.35
N ALA A 44 -14.82 -15.38 -14.27
CA ALA A 44 -14.10 -16.44 -13.54
C ALA A 44 -12.63 -16.67 -13.99
N ASN A 45 -12.22 -16.14 -15.14
CA ASN A 45 -10.88 -16.28 -15.71
C ASN A 45 -10.06 -14.98 -15.70
N THR A 46 -10.49 -13.96 -14.95
CA THR A 46 -9.76 -12.70 -14.83
C THR A 46 -8.77 -12.79 -13.67
N THR A 47 -7.50 -12.52 -13.92
CA THR A 47 -6.50 -12.40 -12.86
C THR A 47 -6.77 -11.14 -12.02
N ASN A 48 -6.79 -11.31 -10.69
CA ASN A 48 -6.95 -10.22 -9.73
C ASN A 48 -5.78 -9.22 -9.89
N SER A 49 -6.03 -8.15 -10.64
CA SER A 49 -4.99 -7.15 -10.99
C SER A 49 -5.54 -5.73 -10.92
N ILE A 50 -6.27 -5.44 -9.84
CA ILE A 50 -6.81 -4.09 -9.58
C ILE A 50 -5.64 -3.09 -9.52
N ASN A 51 -5.63 -2.16 -10.47
CA ASN A 51 -4.76 -0.98 -10.47
C ASN A 51 -5.49 0.19 -9.82
N ALA A 52 -5.10 0.55 -8.61
CA ALA A 52 -5.68 1.65 -7.86
C ALA A 52 -4.82 2.93 -7.95
N LEU A 53 -5.49 4.07 -8.05
CA LEU A 53 -4.91 5.40 -7.87
C LEU A 53 -5.41 5.96 -6.53
N TYR A 54 -4.51 6.45 -5.69
CA TYR A 54 -4.84 6.97 -4.37
C TYR A 54 -4.28 8.39 -4.18
N PRO A 55 -5.03 9.44 -4.58
CA PRO A 55 -4.67 10.82 -4.30
C PRO A 55 -4.96 11.23 -2.85
N GLY A 56 -4.14 12.12 -2.30
CA GLY A 56 -4.26 12.59 -0.91
C GLY A 56 -3.96 11.51 0.12
N CYS A 57 -3.10 10.54 -0.24
CA CYS A 57 -2.90 9.32 0.54
C CYS A 57 -2.13 9.53 1.85
N HIS A 58 -1.48 10.67 2.05
CA HIS A 58 -0.64 10.96 3.20
C HIS A 58 0.33 9.79 3.51
N ARG A 59 0.20 9.14 4.66
CA ARG A 59 1.03 7.99 5.06
C ARG A 59 0.24 6.68 5.12
N HIS A 60 -0.74 6.52 4.23
CA HIS A 60 -1.73 5.45 4.25
C HIS A 60 -1.36 4.32 3.27
N ILE A 61 -0.45 3.43 3.68
CA ILE A 61 0.04 2.32 2.83
C ILE A 61 -0.87 1.07 2.86
N SER A 62 -1.92 1.06 3.69
CA SER A 62 -2.82 -0.09 3.91
C SER A 62 -3.58 -0.51 2.66
N ALA A 63 -3.82 0.41 1.71
CA ALA A 63 -4.45 0.05 0.44
C ALA A 63 -3.64 -1.05 -0.29
N SER A 64 -2.31 -1.04 -0.19
CA SER A 64 -1.45 -2.09 -0.78
C SER A 64 -1.55 -3.44 -0.09
N VAL A 65 -2.18 -3.54 1.08
CA VAL A 65 -2.49 -4.84 1.72
C VAL A 65 -3.66 -5.52 1.02
N VAL A 66 -4.52 -4.76 0.35
CA VAL A 66 -5.73 -5.28 -0.28
C VAL A 66 -5.63 -5.28 -1.81
N PHE A 67 -5.05 -4.24 -2.40
CA PHE A 67 -4.95 -4.08 -3.84
C PHE A 67 -3.52 -4.38 -4.34
N PRO A 68 -3.34 -5.26 -5.35
CA PRO A 68 -2.01 -5.67 -5.83
C PRO A 68 -1.15 -4.56 -6.43
N SER A 69 -1.77 -3.47 -6.90
CA SER A 69 -1.09 -2.42 -7.63
C SER A 69 -1.70 -1.07 -7.24
N VAL A 70 -0.94 -0.25 -6.51
CA VAL A 70 -1.42 1.04 -6.00
C VAL A 70 -0.43 2.13 -6.36
N THR A 71 -0.91 3.18 -7.02
CA THR A 71 -0.18 4.43 -7.24
C THR A 71 -0.68 5.47 -6.24
N TYR A 72 0.19 5.88 -5.34
CA TYR A 72 -0.05 6.88 -4.31
C TYR A 72 0.32 8.27 -4.83
N VAL A 73 -0.53 9.26 -4.60
CA VAL A 73 -0.27 10.64 -5.05
C VAL A 73 -0.51 11.58 -3.89
N ASP A 74 0.48 12.39 -3.55
CA ASP A 74 0.32 13.39 -2.49
C ASP A 74 1.12 14.66 -2.81
N ALA A 75 0.54 15.82 -2.48
CA ALA A 75 1.19 17.10 -2.67
C ALA A 75 2.32 17.34 -1.66
N ASP A 76 2.34 16.64 -0.53
CA ASP A 76 3.39 16.72 0.47
C ASP A 76 4.55 15.73 0.15
N PRO A 77 5.70 16.20 -0.36
CA PRO A 77 6.82 15.31 -0.68
C PRO A 77 7.39 14.56 0.55
N ARG A 78 7.07 15.01 1.79
CA ARG A 78 7.52 14.36 3.03
C ARG A 78 6.86 13.00 3.27
N VAL A 79 5.85 12.64 2.49
CA VAL A 79 5.21 11.31 2.60
C VAL A 79 5.87 10.27 1.71
N VAL A 80 6.54 10.68 0.63
CA VAL A 80 7.20 9.79 -0.33
C VAL A 80 8.08 8.73 0.32
N PRO A 81 8.92 9.06 1.33
CA PRO A 81 9.81 8.07 1.94
C PRO A 81 9.07 6.89 2.58
N VAL A 82 7.79 7.03 2.95
CA VAL A 82 6.97 5.92 3.49
C VAL A 82 6.79 4.82 2.46
N TYR A 83 6.58 5.20 1.21
CA TYR A 83 6.27 4.27 0.12
C TYR A 83 7.51 3.58 -0.45
N SER A 84 8.70 4.03 -0.06
CA SER A 84 9.99 3.40 -0.36
C SER A 84 10.69 2.81 0.88
N ASP A 85 10.07 2.89 2.07
CA ASP A 85 10.64 2.37 3.32
C ASP A 85 10.60 0.84 3.32
N ALA A 86 11.77 0.20 3.44
CA ALA A 86 11.87 -1.25 3.38
C ALA A 86 11.00 -1.97 4.43
N LYS A 87 10.89 -1.40 5.64
CA LYS A 87 10.05 -1.97 6.70
C LYS A 87 8.56 -1.82 6.42
N ALA A 88 8.13 -0.69 5.85
CA ALA A 88 6.75 -0.52 5.40
C ALA A 88 6.40 -1.51 4.28
N LEU A 89 7.29 -1.71 3.30
CA LEU A 89 7.07 -2.65 2.21
C LEU A 89 7.10 -4.12 2.66
N GLU A 90 8.00 -4.48 3.60
CA GLU A 90 8.01 -5.79 4.26
C GLU A 90 6.69 -6.03 4.98
N TRP A 91 6.21 -5.05 5.74
CA TRP A 91 4.90 -5.13 6.41
C TRP A 91 3.76 -5.35 5.40
N VAL A 92 3.73 -4.65 4.27
CA VAL A 92 2.74 -4.91 3.21
C VAL A 92 2.83 -6.35 2.69
N ALA A 93 4.05 -6.83 2.41
CA ALA A 93 4.28 -8.16 1.87
C ALA A 93 3.84 -9.28 2.85
N GLU A 94 4.01 -9.07 4.15
CA GLU A 94 3.60 -9.99 5.21
C GLU A 94 2.08 -10.06 5.42
N HIS A 95 1.37 -8.96 5.15
CA HIS A 95 -0.04 -8.83 5.52
C HIS A 95 -1.02 -8.84 4.34
N LYS A 96 -0.53 -8.76 3.10
CA LYS A 96 -1.37 -8.69 1.90
C LYS A 96 -2.37 -9.85 1.79
N ALA A 97 -3.54 -9.57 1.23
CA ALA A 97 -4.64 -10.51 1.04
C ALA A 97 -4.64 -11.19 -0.34
N TYR A 98 -3.57 -11.07 -1.11
CA TYR A 98 -3.47 -11.52 -2.49
C TYR A 98 -2.12 -12.21 -2.78
N GLU A 99 -2.12 -13.04 -3.82
CA GLU A 99 -0.91 -13.69 -4.34
C GLU A 99 -0.09 -12.75 -5.24
N GLY A 100 1.22 -13.00 -5.34
CA GLY A 100 2.13 -12.19 -6.18
C GLY A 100 2.63 -10.92 -5.49
N GLU A 101 3.62 -10.25 -6.10
CA GLU A 101 4.29 -9.10 -5.50
C GLU A 101 3.40 -7.85 -5.47
N ALA A 102 3.47 -7.10 -4.37
CA ALA A 102 2.80 -5.81 -4.23
C ALA A 102 3.52 -4.75 -5.08
N ARG A 103 2.80 -4.09 -6.00
CA ARG A 103 3.34 -2.97 -6.79
C ARG A 103 2.93 -1.65 -6.15
N VAL A 104 3.91 -0.95 -5.58
CA VAL A 104 3.71 0.35 -4.92
C VAL A 104 4.41 1.43 -5.73
N GLY A 105 3.61 2.32 -6.33
CA GLY A 105 4.09 3.53 -7.00
C GLY A 105 3.79 4.77 -6.15
N VAL A 106 4.63 5.79 -6.23
CA VAL A 106 4.39 7.07 -5.54
C VAL A 106 4.72 8.26 -6.45
N ILE A 107 3.86 9.28 -6.43
CA ILE A 107 4.04 10.55 -7.13
C ILE A 107 3.92 11.68 -6.10
N ALA A 108 4.99 12.48 -5.97
CA ALA A 108 4.95 13.72 -5.22
C ALA A 108 4.40 14.84 -6.12
N GLY A 109 3.16 15.27 -5.89
CA GLY A 109 2.54 16.30 -6.71
C GLY A 109 1.06 16.49 -6.41
N SER A 110 0.53 17.64 -6.83
CA SER A 110 -0.91 17.88 -6.83
C SER A 110 -1.57 17.05 -7.92
N TYR A 111 -2.66 16.35 -7.57
CA TYR A 111 -3.52 15.63 -8.51
C TYR A 111 -4.48 16.55 -9.27
N GLU A 112 -4.48 17.86 -8.98
CA GLU A 112 -5.23 18.86 -9.76
C GLU A 112 -4.54 19.19 -11.10
N GLY A 113 -3.27 18.81 -11.24
CA GLY A 113 -2.48 18.97 -12.47
C GLY A 113 -2.20 17.64 -13.18
N PRO A 114 -1.60 17.69 -14.38
CA PRO A 114 -1.20 16.48 -15.09
C PRO A 114 -0.18 15.65 -14.30
N LEU A 115 -0.51 14.36 -14.07
CA LEU A 115 0.35 13.43 -13.32
C LEU A 115 1.30 12.61 -14.21
N GLY A 116 1.24 12.78 -15.54
CA GLY A 116 2.02 11.97 -16.49
C GLY A 116 1.60 10.49 -16.52
N LEU A 117 0.42 10.18 -16.00
CA LEU A 117 -0.19 8.86 -16.02
C LEU A 117 -0.95 8.66 -17.32
N ARG A 118 -1.07 7.40 -17.76
CA ARG A 118 -1.85 7.06 -18.95
C ARG A 118 -3.34 7.13 -18.63
N ASP A 119 -4.13 7.71 -19.52
CA ASP A 119 -5.58 7.71 -19.37
C ASP A 119 -6.14 6.28 -19.32
N ALA A 120 -7.22 6.11 -18.54
CA ALA A 120 -7.92 4.83 -18.38
C ALA A 120 -7.02 3.65 -17.96
N SER A 121 -5.93 3.89 -17.22
CA SER A 121 -5.03 2.82 -16.74
C SER A 121 -5.33 2.33 -15.32
N PHE A 122 -6.35 2.87 -14.67
CA PHE A 122 -6.74 2.54 -13.30
C PHE A 122 -8.19 2.04 -13.25
N ASP A 123 -8.42 1.04 -12.42
CA ASP A 123 -9.73 0.43 -12.20
C ASP A 123 -10.45 1.06 -11.00
N LEU A 124 -9.69 1.66 -10.09
CA LEU A 124 -10.17 2.18 -8.82
C LEU A 124 -9.50 3.50 -8.46
N LEU A 125 -10.29 4.49 -8.06
CA LEU A 125 -9.83 5.72 -7.42
C LEU A 125 -10.19 5.66 -5.93
N ILE A 126 -9.21 5.84 -5.06
CA ILE A 126 -9.40 5.88 -3.61
C ILE A 126 -9.17 7.31 -3.14
N THR A 127 -10.11 7.86 -2.38
CA THR A 127 -9.99 9.16 -1.71
C THR A 127 -10.46 8.98 -0.26
N ALA A 128 -9.71 9.50 0.71
CA ALA A 128 -10.07 9.43 2.13
C ALA A 128 -9.84 10.77 2.82
#